data_AF-A0A7Y6YZN7-F1
#
_entry.id   AF-A0A7Y6YZN7-F1
#
_cell.length_a   1.000
_cell.length_b   1.000
_cell.length_c   1.000
_cell.angle_alpha   90.00
_cell.angle_beta   90.00
_cell.angle_gamma   90.00
#
_symmetry.space_group_name_H-M   'P 1'
#
loop_
_entity.id
_entity.type
_entity.pdbx_description
1 polymer ?
#
loop_
_entity_poly.entity_id
_entity_poly.type
_entity_poly.pdbx_seq_one_letter_code
_entity_poly.pdbx_strand_id
1 'polypeptide(L)' 'MPTETTKPRKRFDALDEQAQARWLVPAEAEFCEYGFEKASLNRIINRAGESKGRPYHYFADK' A
#
# COMPACT_ATOMS: atom_id res chain seq x y z
N MET A 1 -17.32 -11.35 -16.24
CA MET A 1 -17.43 -10.08 -15.50
C MET A 1 -16.02 -9.65 -15.12
N PRO A 2 -15.36 -8.69 -15.81
CA PRO A 2 -14.06 -8.23 -15.36
C PRO A 2 -14.27 -7.26 -14.19
N THR A 3 -13.75 -7.68 -13.04
CA THR A 3 -13.85 -7.05 -11.73
C THR A 3 -13.15 -5.68 -11.69
N GLU A 4 -13.76 -4.72 -11.00
CA GLU A 4 -13.27 -3.34 -10.79
C GLU A 4 -11.93 -3.22 -10.03
N THR A 5 -11.23 -4.32 -9.74
CA THR A 5 -9.94 -4.36 -9.03
C THR A 5 -8.76 -3.80 -9.83
N THR A 6 -8.94 -3.42 -11.10
CA THR A 6 -7.83 -2.99 -11.97
C THR A 6 -7.42 -1.52 -11.77
N LYS A 7 -8.33 -0.66 -11.29
CA LYS A 7 -8.09 0.79 -11.18
C LYS A 7 -7.03 1.21 -10.13
N PRO A 8 -6.99 0.63 -8.92
CA PRO A 8 -6.02 1.03 -7.90
C PRO A 8 -4.58 0.65 -8.29
N ARG A 9 -4.40 -0.57 -8.80
CA ARG A 9 -3.09 -1.09 -9.25
C ARG A 9 -2.47 -0.22 -10.35
N LYS A 10 -3.26 0.16 -11.36
CA LYS A 10 -2.82 1.07 -12.44
C LYS A 10 -2.38 2.45 -11.93
N ARG A 11 -2.99 2.95 -10.84
CA ARG A 11 -2.60 4.23 -10.25
C ARG A 11 -1.31 4.13 -9.46
N PHE A 12 -1.09 3.00 -8.79
CA PHE A 12 0.17 2.72 -8.11
C PHE A 12 1.32 2.56 -9.11
N ASP A 13 1.11 1.80 -10.19
CA ASP A 13 2.12 1.57 -11.24
C ASP A 13 2.51 2.86 -11.98
N ALA A 14 1.62 3.86 -12.00
CA ALA A 14 1.85 5.17 -12.59
C ALA A 14 2.65 6.14 -11.69
N LEU A 15 2.91 5.76 -10.43
CA LEU A 15 3.76 6.54 -9.52
C LEU A 15 5.22 6.43 -9.94
N ASP A 16 5.99 7.48 -9.68
CA ASP A 16 7.45 7.41 -9.77
C ASP A 16 8.03 6.42 -8.74
N GLU A 17 9.26 5.99 -8.96
CA GLU A 17 9.93 4.97 -8.14
C GLU A 17 10.05 5.37 -6.67
N GLN A 18 10.29 6.66 -6.39
CA GLN A 18 10.34 7.16 -5.01
C GLN A 18 8.97 7.11 -4.33
N ALA A 19 7.92 7.43 -5.07
CA ALA A 19 6.54 7.38 -4.62
C ALA A 19 6.09 5.94 -4.39
N GLN A 20 6.49 4.99 -5.22
CA GLN A 20 6.25 3.57 -4.97
C GLN A 20 7.00 3.09 -3.73
N ALA A 21 8.28 3.46 -3.59
CA ALA A 21 9.11 3.09 -2.44
C ALA A 21 8.55 3.59 -1.11
N ARG A 22 7.90 4.77 -1.09
CA ARG A 22 7.20 5.28 0.11
C ARG A 22 6.13 4.32 0.65
N TRP A 23 5.54 3.48 -0.20
CA TRP A 23 4.56 2.47 0.20
C TRP A 23 5.19 1.09 0.40
N LEU A 24 6.08 0.67 -0.51
CA LEU A 24 6.64 -0.68 -0.51
C LEU A 24 7.61 -0.93 0.64
N VAL A 25 8.49 0.03 0.93
CA VAL A 25 9.49 -0.11 2.01
C VAL A 25 8.84 -0.33 3.39
N PRO A 26 7.88 0.49 3.84
CA PRO A 26 7.21 0.23 5.12
C PRO A 26 6.30 -1.00 5.10
N ALA A 27 5.75 -1.38 3.94
CA ALA A 27 4.96 -2.60 3.78
C ALA A 27 5.83 -3.84 3.96
N GLU A 28 6.97 -3.90 3.26
CA GLU A 28 7.95 -4.97 3.39
C GLU A 28 8.41 -5.13 4.85
N ALA A 29 8.81 -4.02 5.50
CA ALA A 29 9.22 -4.05 6.90
C ALA A 29 8.11 -4.58 7.83
N GLU A 30 6.86 -4.16 7.61
CA GLU A 30 5.71 -4.64 8.38
C GLU A 30 5.46 -6.14 8.16
N PHE A 31 5.51 -6.62 6.92
CA PHE A 31 5.29 -8.03 6.60
C PHE A 31 6.44 -8.91 7.10
N CYS A 32 7.68 -8.43 7.05
CA CYS A 32 8.83 -9.14 7.61
C CYS A 32 8.77 -9.24 9.14
N GLU A 33 8.31 -8.19 9.82
CA GLU A 33 8.29 -8.13 11.29
C GLU A 33 7.10 -8.88 11.89
N TYR A 34 5.92 -8.77 11.29
CA TYR A 34 4.67 -9.30 11.85
C TYR A 34 4.11 -10.51 11.11
N GLY A 35 4.56 -10.77 9.88
CA GLY A 35 3.93 -11.74 8.98
C GLY A 35 2.62 -11.22 8.40
N PHE A 36 2.12 -11.87 7.34
CA PHE A 36 0.92 -11.44 6.62
C PHE A 36 -0.31 -11.31 7.52
N GLU A 37 -0.55 -12.28 8.41
CA GLU A 37 -1.75 -12.31 9.25
C GLU A 37 -1.79 -11.19 10.29
N LYS A 38 -0.65 -10.81 10.85
CA LYS A 38 -0.58 -9.79 11.91
C LYS A 38 -0.21 -8.41 11.38
N ALA A 39 0.24 -8.29 10.14
CA ALA A 39 0.57 -7.02 9.50
C ALA A 39 -0.63 -6.07 9.48
N SER A 40 -0.37 -4.77 9.62
CA SER A 40 -1.41 -3.74 9.69
C SER A 40 -1.18 -2.66 8.66
N LEU A 41 -2.15 -2.50 7.75
CA LEU A 41 -2.20 -1.39 6.80
C LEU A 41 -2.07 -0.04 7.50
N ASN A 42 -2.73 0.13 8.64
CA ASN A 42 -2.64 1.37 9.42
C ASN A 42 -1.22 1.63 9.92
N ARG A 43 -0.43 0.59 10.24
CA ARG A 43 0.99 0.75 10.61
C ARG A 43 1.83 1.09 9.39
N ILE A 44 1.58 0.45 8.25
CA ILE A 44 2.24 0.76 6.97
C ILE A 44 2.00 2.22 6.59
N ILE A 45 0.75 2.69 6.64
CA ILE A 45 0.38 4.08 6.31
C ILE A 45 1.05 5.08 7.25
N ASN A 46 1.04 4.79 8.57
CA ASN A 46 1.74 5.63 9.54
C ASN A 46 3.25 5.67 9.29
N ARG A 47 3.88 4.53 8.99
CA ARG A 47 5.32 4.45 8.68
C ARG A 47 5.67 5.14 7.35
N ALA A 48 4.77 5.12 6.37
CA ALA A 48 4.91 5.83 5.11
C ALA A 48 4.80 7.37 5.27
N GLY A 49 4.33 7.87 6.42
CA GLY A 49 4.10 9.29 6.65
C GLY A 49 2.94 9.86 5.83
N GLU A 50 2.06 9.00 5.32
CA GLU A 50 0.93 9.39 4.47
C GLU A 50 -0.37 9.51 5.26
N SER A 51 -1.29 10.35 4.77
CA SER A 51 -2.58 10.55 5.42
C SER A 51 -3.49 9.34 5.20
N LYS A 52 -4.29 8.97 6.22
CA LYS A 52 -5.17 7.78 6.23
C LYS A 52 -6.16 7.68 5.06
N GLY A 53 -6.43 8.76 4.32
CA GLY A 53 -7.35 8.78 3.17
C GLY A 53 -6.72 8.41 1.82
N ARG A 54 -5.41 8.57 1.66
CA ARG A 54 -4.70 8.33 0.39
C ARG A 54 -4.54 6.87 -0.06
N PRO A 55 -4.42 5.86 0.84
CA PRO A 55 -4.17 4.47 0.46
C PRO A 55 -5.32 3.85 -0.31
N TYR A 56 -6.57 4.22 0.01
CA TYR A 56 -7.78 3.74 -0.68
C TYR A 56 -7.85 4.14 -2.16
N HIS A 57 -6.99 5.07 -2.61
CA HIS A 57 -6.86 5.40 -4.03
C HIS A 57 -5.91 4.48 -4.80
N TYR A 58 -5.01 3.77 -4.11
CA TYR A 58 -3.94 2.95 -4.69
C TYR A 58 -4.07 1.46 -4.34
N PHE A 59 -4.69 1.12 -3.22
CA PHE A 59 -4.81 -0.25 -2.71
C PHE A 59 -6.27 -0.55 -2.36
N ALA A 60 -6.72 -1.77 -2.69
CA ALA A 60 -8.06 -2.24 -2.36
C ALA A 60 -8.13 -2.80 -0.92
N ASP A 61 -7.10 -3.54 -0.49
CA ASP A 61 -6.90 -4.06 0.86
C ASP A 61 -5.38 -4.30 1.12
N LYS A 62 -5.04 -5.09 2.14
CA LYS A 62 -3.66 -5.49 2.49
C LYS A 62 -3.17 -6.66 1.67
#